data_AF-A0A7Y6CD95-F1
#
_entry.id   AF-A0A7Y6CD95-F1
#
_cell.length_a   1.000
_cell.length_b   1.000
_cell.length_c   1.000
_cell.angle_alpha   90.00
_cell.angle_beta   90.00
_cell.angle_gamma   90.00
#
_symmetry.space_group_name_H-M   'P 1'
#
loop_
_entity.id
_entity.type
_entity.pdbx_description
1 polymer ?
#
loop_
_entity_poly.entity_id
_entity_poly.type
_entity_poly.pdbx_seq_one_letter_code
_entity_poly.pdbx_strand_id
1 'polypeptide(L)'
;MARAGQEDAAAREVRVARWLADHEIPAVRPLPVDQPVTTGDGRPVTFWEELPEHQQGSLAEVATLVRRLHQLPAPPAELGLRPLDPFVRVEERIDAATTLPAEDRRWLRDHYAAVQAARAELPEGMPHRAIHGDAWPGNLVATARGPLVMDLERFAVGPPEWDLLSVAIRTTTTGVSTESEYAEYVTAYGWDVREWEGYETIARARELRMVTYAAQHAARDPAWAEEAQHRVDCVRGRRGPRPWRWTGIM
;
A
#
# COMPACT_ATOMS: atom_id res chain seq x y z
N MET A 1 15.78 -8.30 7.27
CA MET A 1 16.89 -8.47 6.29
C MET A 1 16.31 -8.28 4.91
N ALA A 2 16.79 -7.29 4.15
CA ALA A 2 16.32 -7.09 2.78
C ALA A 2 17.17 -7.88 1.77
N ARG A 3 16.79 -7.86 0.49
CA ARG A 3 17.59 -8.44 -0.59
C ARG A 3 18.85 -7.62 -0.82
N ALA A 4 19.88 -8.21 -1.42
CA ALA A 4 21.08 -7.47 -1.80
C ALA A 4 20.74 -6.30 -2.76
N GLY A 5 21.43 -5.18 -2.61
CA GLY A 5 21.17 -3.96 -3.39
C GLY A 5 19.94 -3.17 -2.91
N GLN A 6 19.53 -3.33 -1.65
CA GLN A 6 18.42 -2.59 -1.02
C GLN A 6 18.89 -1.70 0.14
N GLU A 7 20.18 -1.39 0.22
CA GLU A 7 20.80 -0.60 1.28
C GLU A 7 20.12 0.77 1.41
N ASP A 8 19.94 1.45 0.28
CA ASP A 8 19.29 2.77 0.24
C ASP A 8 17.83 2.72 0.69
N ALA A 9 17.13 1.62 0.39
CA ALA A 9 15.75 1.42 0.81
C ALA A 9 15.67 1.19 2.33
N ALA A 10 16.51 0.33 2.88
CA ALA A 10 16.59 0.07 4.31
C ALA A 10 17.01 1.32 5.10
N ALA A 11 18.00 2.07 4.60
CA ALA A 11 18.44 3.32 5.22
C ALA A 11 17.34 4.39 5.17
N ARG A 12 16.58 4.48 4.06
CA ARG A 12 15.42 5.38 3.95
C ARG A 12 14.34 5.05 4.97
N GLU A 13 14.01 3.76 5.14
CA GLU A 13 13.02 3.32 6.12
C GLU A 13 13.38 3.76 7.55
N VAL A 14 14.64 3.59 7.94
CA VAL A 14 15.15 4.06 9.24
C VAL A 14 15.07 5.58 9.37
N ARG A 15 15.44 6.34 8.33
CA ARG A 15 15.32 7.81 8.34
C ARG A 15 13.87 8.28 8.47
N VAL A 16 12.93 7.64 7.78
CA VAL A 16 11.50 7.93 7.89
C VAL A 16 11.01 7.69 9.31
N ALA A 17 11.34 6.54 9.92
CA ALA A 17 10.94 6.24 11.28
C ALA A 17 11.45 7.27 12.30
N ARG A 18 12.69 7.72 12.15
CA ARG A 18 13.28 8.78 13.00
C ARG A 18 12.59 10.13 12.75
N TRP A 19 12.27 10.48 11.53
CA TRP A 19 11.55 11.71 11.23
C TRP A 19 10.12 11.72 11.76
N LEU A 20 9.41 10.59 11.66
CA LEU A 20 8.10 10.42 12.28
C LEU A 20 8.19 10.55 13.80
N ALA A 21 9.27 10.06 14.41
CA ALA A 21 9.55 10.24 15.82
C ALA A 21 9.70 11.71 16.23
N ASP A 22 10.46 12.48 15.47
CA ASP A 22 10.70 13.91 15.71
C ASP A 22 9.42 14.75 15.62
N HIS A 23 8.42 14.27 14.88
CA HIS A 23 7.10 14.90 14.73
C HIS A 23 6.01 14.25 15.59
N GLU A 24 6.42 13.46 16.59
CA GLU A 24 5.53 12.81 17.57
C GLU A 24 4.48 11.88 16.94
N ILE A 25 4.75 11.36 15.74
CA ILE A 25 3.91 10.35 15.11
C ILE A 25 4.22 8.97 15.73
N PRO A 26 3.21 8.25 16.22
CA PRO A 26 3.38 6.87 16.70
C PRO A 26 3.74 5.96 15.52
N ALA A 27 4.99 5.52 15.48
CA ALA A 27 5.50 4.59 14.47
C ALA A 27 6.53 3.64 15.09
N VAL A 28 6.82 2.53 14.41
CA VAL A 28 7.93 1.63 14.75
C VAL A 28 9.23 2.41 14.94
N ARG A 29 10.04 2.00 15.92
CA ARG A 29 11.26 2.73 16.31
C ARG A 29 12.52 1.93 16.01
N PRO A 30 13.47 2.47 15.25
CA PRO A 30 14.75 1.80 15.04
C PRO A 30 15.58 1.89 16.32
N LEU A 31 16.33 0.84 16.66
CA LEU A 31 17.29 0.88 17.76
C LEU A 31 18.35 1.99 17.53
N PRO A 32 18.87 2.63 18.60
CA PRO A 32 19.83 3.72 18.50
C PRO A 32 21.25 3.20 18.21
N VAL A 33 21.39 2.48 17.10
CA VAL A 33 22.64 1.94 16.56
C VAL A 33 22.85 2.43 15.14
N ASP A 34 24.09 2.37 14.66
CA ASP A 34 24.41 2.62 13.26
C ASP A 34 23.81 1.51 12.39
N GLN A 35 22.93 1.89 11.47
CA GLN A 35 22.18 0.96 10.64
C GLN A 35 21.73 1.61 9.32
N PRO A 36 21.55 0.84 8.23
CA PRO A 36 21.61 -0.63 8.16
C PRO A 36 23.03 -1.20 8.29
N VAL A 37 23.12 -2.42 8.83
CA VAL A 37 24.35 -3.23 8.80
C VAL A 37 24.29 -4.17 7.59
N THR A 38 25.33 -4.16 6.76
CA THR A 38 25.42 -5.05 5.59
C THR A 38 26.07 -6.38 5.97
N THR A 39 25.43 -7.48 5.65
CA THR A 39 25.99 -8.83 5.86
C THR A 39 27.11 -9.14 4.85
N GLY A 40 27.87 -10.21 5.10
CA GLY A 40 28.95 -10.64 4.19
C GLY A 40 28.49 -11.01 2.77
N ASP A 41 27.21 -11.33 2.58
CA ASP A 41 26.58 -11.58 1.27
C ASP A 41 25.85 -10.34 0.70
N GLY A 42 26.10 -9.15 1.26
CA GLY A 42 25.62 -7.88 0.72
C GLY A 42 24.15 -7.58 1.01
N ARG A 43 23.56 -8.12 2.07
CA ARG A 43 22.17 -7.83 2.45
C ARG A 43 22.11 -6.83 3.60
N PRO A 44 21.31 -5.75 3.51
CA PRO A 44 21.15 -4.83 4.62
C PRO A 44 20.21 -5.40 5.69
N VAL A 45 20.58 -5.16 6.94
CA VAL A 45 19.84 -5.53 8.15
C VAL A 45 19.64 -4.28 9.00
N THR A 46 18.39 -4.05 9.39
CA THR A 46 17.96 -2.98 10.30
C THR A 46 17.48 -3.58 11.60
N PHE A 47 17.66 -2.87 12.72
CA PHE A 47 17.29 -3.31 14.05
C PHE A 47 16.26 -2.35 14.63
N TRP A 48 15.18 -2.92 15.14
CA TRP A 48 13.99 -2.20 15.59
C TRP A 48 13.65 -2.59 17.02
N GLU A 49 13.04 -1.66 17.76
CA GLU A 49 12.38 -1.96 19.01
C GLU A 49 11.25 -2.97 18.75
N GLU A 50 11.19 -4.02 19.57
CA GLU A 50 10.12 -4.99 19.48
C GLU A 50 8.78 -4.32 19.80
N LEU A 51 7.79 -4.56 18.95
CA LEU A 51 6.44 -4.05 19.19
C LEU A 51 5.77 -4.85 20.31
N PRO A 52 5.01 -4.18 21.20
CA PRO A 52 4.15 -4.88 22.14
C PRO A 52 3.07 -5.67 21.38
N GLU A 53 2.33 -6.51 22.11
CA GLU A 53 1.12 -7.15 21.56
C GLU A 53 0.22 -6.13 20.87
N HIS A 54 -0.17 -6.45 19.64
CA HIS A 54 -0.88 -5.55 18.75
C HIS A 54 -1.83 -6.33 17.85
N GLN A 55 -2.85 -5.62 17.38
CA GLN A 55 -3.84 -6.14 16.45
C GLN A 55 -4.11 -5.10 15.36
N GLN A 56 -4.90 -5.47 14.34
CA GLN A 56 -5.31 -4.51 13.32
C GLN A 56 -6.03 -3.32 13.96
N GLY A 57 -5.67 -2.10 13.54
CA GLY A 57 -6.34 -0.89 14.02
C GLY A 57 -7.78 -0.82 13.53
N SER A 58 -8.66 -0.25 14.34
CA SER A 58 -10.00 0.12 13.87
C SER A 58 -9.90 1.16 12.76
N LEU A 59 -10.91 1.25 11.87
CA LEU A 59 -10.85 2.22 10.77
C LEU A 59 -10.76 3.67 11.27
N ALA A 60 -11.38 3.99 12.41
CA ALA A 60 -11.24 5.30 13.05
C ALA A 60 -9.79 5.59 13.52
N GLU A 61 -9.10 4.61 14.08
CA GLU A 61 -7.68 4.74 14.49
C GLU A 61 -6.77 4.89 13.27
N VAL A 62 -6.99 4.09 12.22
CA VAL A 62 -6.25 4.20 10.95
C VAL A 62 -6.44 5.60 10.35
N ALA A 63 -7.68 6.07 10.23
CA ALA A 63 -7.99 7.40 9.71
C ALA A 63 -7.29 8.51 10.52
N THR A 64 -7.30 8.40 11.84
CA THR A 64 -6.66 9.38 12.73
C THR A 64 -5.17 9.47 12.48
N LEU A 65 -4.47 8.33 12.37
CA LEU A 65 -3.04 8.31 12.09
C LEU A 65 -2.71 8.79 10.66
N VAL A 66 -3.46 8.34 9.66
CA VAL A 66 -3.29 8.79 8.26
C VAL A 66 -3.47 10.31 8.14
N ARG A 67 -4.49 10.86 8.80
CA ARG A 67 -4.70 12.31 8.85
C ARG A 67 -3.51 13.04 9.46
N ARG A 68 -2.95 12.53 10.57
CA ARG A 68 -1.75 13.11 11.20
C ARG A 68 -0.54 13.06 10.28
N LEU A 69 -0.34 11.96 9.55
CA LEU A 69 0.72 11.84 8.54
C LEU A 69 0.58 12.89 7.44
N HIS A 70 -0.63 13.07 6.90
CA HIS A 70 -0.90 14.04 5.83
C HIS A 70 -0.79 15.51 6.27
N GLN A 71 -0.79 15.77 7.58
CA GLN A 71 -0.61 17.10 8.18
C GLN A 71 0.86 17.43 8.52
N LEU A 72 1.78 16.48 8.35
CA LEU A 72 3.21 16.74 8.54
C LEU A 72 3.71 17.82 7.57
N PRO A 73 4.74 18.59 7.95
CA PRO A 73 5.41 19.50 7.03
C PRO A 73 5.99 18.72 5.83
N ALA A 74 6.33 19.47 4.78
CA ALA A 74 6.99 18.88 3.62
C ALA A 74 8.23 18.08 4.08
N PRO A 75 8.37 16.81 3.65
CA PRO A 75 9.45 15.97 4.11
C PRO A 75 10.80 16.56 3.66
N PRO A 76 11.80 16.63 4.56
CA PRO A 76 13.13 17.11 4.20
C PRO A 76 13.77 16.25 3.12
N ALA A 77 14.58 16.86 2.25
CA ALA A 77 15.20 16.19 1.10
C ALA A 77 16.10 15.02 1.53
N GLU A 78 16.70 15.12 2.73
CA GLU A 78 17.58 14.15 3.35
C GLU A 78 16.87 12.81 3.66
N LEU A 79 15.54 12.79 3.74
CA LEU A 79 14.80 11.53 3.83
C LEU A 79 14.98 10.69 2.56
N GLY A 80 15.17 11.32 1.41
CA GLY A 80 15.27 10.63 0.13
C GLY A 80 13.96 9.95 -0.27
N LEU A 81 12.82 10.53 0.11
CA LEU A 81 11.52 10.06 -0.34
C LEU A 81 11.38 10.25 -1.84
N ARG A 82 10.84 9.22 -2.50
CA ARG A 82 10.55 9.27 -3.94
C ARG A 82 9.08 9.64 -4.16
N PRO A 83 8.75 10.26 -5.30
CA PRO A 83 7.36 10.38 -5.72
C PRO A 83 6.68 9.00 -5.76
N LEU A 84 5.40 8.95 -5.37
CA LEU A 84 4.60 7.74 -5.49
C LEU A 84 4.53 7.31 -6.97
N ASP A 85 4.99 6.09 -7.21
CA ASP A 85 4.70 5.35 -8.43
C ASP A 85 3.76 4.18 -8.09
N PRO A 86 2.48 4.24 -8.49
CA PRO A 86 1.53 3.17 -8.23
C PRO A 86 1.80 1.93 -9.09
N PHE A 87 2.67 2.00 -10.09
CA PHE A 87 2.89 0.92 -11.06
C PHE A 87 4.21 0.18 -10.88
N VAL A 88 4.97 0.50 -9.84
CA VAL A 88 6.21 -0.21 -9.51
C VAL A 88 6.02 -1.72 -9.58
N ARG A 89 6.80 -2.35 -10.45
CA ARG A 89 6.88 -3.80 -10.67
C ARG A 89 5.65 -4.45 -11.30
N VAL A 90 4.68 -3.68 -11.81
CA VAL A 90 3.44 -4.24 -12.38
C VAL A 90 3.74 -5.05 -13.65
N GLU A 91 4.55 -4.53 -14.57
CA GLU A 91 4.93 -5.25 -15.79
C GLU A 91 5.68 -6.55 -15.49
N GLU A 92 6.68 -6.48 -14.61
CA GLU A 92 7.47 -7.65 -14.21
C GLU A 92 6.62 -8.70 -13.49
N ARG A 93 5.58 -8.28 -12.77
CA ARG A 93 4.60 -9.20 -12.16
C ARG A 93 3.72 -9.87 -13.21
N ILE A 94 3.29 -9.14 -14.25
CA ILE A 94 2.53 -9.72 -15.38
C ILE A 94 3.40 -10.72 -16.14
N ASP A 95 4.66 -10.40 -16.37
CA ASP A 95 5.61 -11.30 -17.05
C ASP A 95 5.86 -12.58 -16.23
N ALA A 96 5.98 -12.44 -14.91
CA ALA A 96 6.19 -13.56 -14.00
C ALA A 96 4.94 -14.43 -13.77
N ALA A 97 3.75 -14.02 -14.21
CA ALA A 97 2.47 -14.71 -13.97
C ALA A 97 2.31 -15.97 -14.85
N THR A 98 3.19 -16.95 -14.69
CA THR A 98 3.27 -18.16 -15.52
C THR A 98 2.07 -19.10 -15.33
N THR A 99 1.38 -19.02 -14.20
CA THR A 99 0.17 -19.80 -13.92
C THR A 99 -1.08 -19.29 -14.62
N LEU A 100 -1.07 -18.05 -15.13
CA LEU A 100 -2.19 -17.50 -15.90
C LEU A 100 -2.15 -17.93 -17.37
N PRO A 101 -3.31 -18.04 -18.05
CA PRO A 101 -3.36 -18.17 -19.49
C PRO A 101 -2.66 -17.00 -20.21
N ALA A 102 -2.05 -17.27 -21.37
CA ALA A 102 -1.37 -16.24 -22.15
C ALA A 102 -2.29 -15.10 -22.60
N GLU A 103 -3.57 -15.39 -22.85
CA GLU A 103 -4.59 -14.39 -23.15
C GLU A 103 -4.82 -13.44 -21.96
N ASP A 104 -4.93 -13.98 -20.76
CA ASP A 104 -5.13 -13.19 -19.54
C ASP A 104 -3.91 -12.30 -19.25
N ARG A 105 -2.69 -12.79 -19.48
CA ARG A 105 -1.47 -11.95 -19.41
C ARG A 105 -1.47 -10.81 -20.44
N ARG A 106 -1.90 -11.06 -21.68
CA ARG A 106 -2.00 -10.00 -22.71
C ARG A 106 -3.03 -8.95 -22.29
N TRP A 107 -4.21 -9.40 -21.87
CA TRP A 107 -5.25 -8.49 -21.40
C TRP A 107 -4.79 -7.65 -20.20
N LEU A 108 -4.03 -8.21 -19.26
CA LEU A 108 -3.46 -7.45 -18.14
C LEU A 108 -2.50 -6.35 -18.61
N ARG A 109 -1.73 -6.56 -19.68
CA ARG A 109 -0.85 -5.52 -20.26
C ARG A 109 -1.68 -4.40 -20.91
N ASP A 110 -2.72 -4.75 -21.65
CA ASP A 110 -3.62 -3.77 -22.26
C ASP A 110 -4.36 -2.96 -21.18
N HIS A 111 -4.83 -3.64 -20.14
CA HIS A 111 -5.49 -3.00 -19.00
C HIS A 111 -4.52 -2.10 -18.23
N TYR A 112 -3.27 -2.54 -18.02
CA TYR A 112 -2.23 -1.71 -17.43
C TYR A 112 -1.99 -0.42 -18.22
N ALA A 113 -1.79 -0.53 -19.54
CA ALA A 113 -1.60 0.64 -20.40
C ALA A 113 -2.80 1.61 -20.34
N ALA A 114 -4.03 1.07 -20.35
CA ALA A 114 -5.25 1.87 -20.24
C ALA A 114 -5.35 2.60 -18.89
N VAL A 115 -5.01 1.93 -17.78
CA VAL A 115 -5.02 2.54 -16.44
C VAL A 115 -3.91 3.57 -16.29
N GLN A 116 -2.74 3.36 -16.89
CA GLN A 116 -1.67 4.37 -16.94
C GLN A 116 -2.11 5.63 -17.70
N ALA A 117 -2.73 5.46 -18.87
CA ALA A 117 -3.24 6.58 -19.66
C ALA A 117 -4.31 7.36 -18.89
N ALA A 118 -5.30 6.67 -18.31
CA ALA A 118 -6.35 7.31 -17.50
C ALA A 118 -5.77 8.04 -16.28
N ARG A 119 -4.70 7.50 -15.67
CA ARG A 119 -4.03 8.16 -14.55
C ARG A 119 -3.38 9.49 -14.94
N ALA A 120 -2.86 9.60 -16.16
CA ALA A 120 -2.26 10.84 -16.65
C ALA A 120 -3.30 11.97 -16.83
N GLU A 121 -4.59 11.62 -16.91
CA GLU A 121 -5.72 12.53 -17.08
C GLU A 121 -6.54 12.72 -15.80
N LEU A 122 -6.00 12.36 -14.63
CA LEU A 122 -6.71 12.54 -13.36
C LEU A 122 -7.07 14.01 -13.13
N PRO A 123 -8.28 14.29 -12.59
CA PRO A 123 -8.63 15.62 -12.15
C PRO A 123 -7.72 16.06 -11.00
N GLU A 124 -7.75 17.36 -10.68
CA GLU A 124 -7.02 17.88 -9.54
C GLU A 124 -7.46 17.18 -8.24
N GLY A 125 -6.49 16.77 -7.44
CA GLY A 125 -6.67 16.18 -6.13
C GLY A 125 -6.04 17.03 -5.03
N MET A 126 -5.90 16.45 -3.85
CA MET A 126 -5.20 17.03 -2.71
C MET A 126 -3.73 17.31 -3.06
N PRO A 127 -3.14 18.39 -2.52
CA PRO A 127 -1.72 18.66 -2.67
C PRO A 127 -0.89 17.47 -2.19
N HIS A 128 0.23 17.19 -2.88
CA HIS A 128 1.10 16.09 -2.49
C HIS A 128 1.67 16.30 -1.07
N ARG A 129 1.71 15.20 -0.31
CA ARG A 129 2.18 15.13 1.07
C ARG A 129 3.05 13.89 1.27
N ALA A 130 3.66 13.80 2.44
CA ALA A 130 4.15 12.52 2.95
C ALA A 130 2.96 11.56 3.08
N ILE A 131 3.05 10.41 2.42
CA ILE A 131 2.06 9.32 2.49
C ILE A 131 2.76 8.03 2.89
N HIS A 132 2.03 7.15 3.56
CA HIS A 132 2.48 5.82 3.91
C HIS A 132 2.71 4.95 2.66
N GLY A 133 1.84 5.08 1.64
CA GLY A 133 1.87 4.27 0.42
C GLY A 133 1.19 2.90 0.56
N ASP A 134 0.83 2.50 1.78
CA ASP A 134 0.14 1.25 2.10
C ASP A 134 -0.68 1.36 3.40
N ALA A 135 -1.45 2.44 3.55
CA ALA A 135 -2.15 2.76 4.78
C ALA A 135 -3.44 1.93 4.99
N TRP A 136 -3.32 0.71 5.48
CA TRP A 136 -4.46 -0.15 5.82
C TRP A 136 -4.32 -0.73 7.24
N PRO A 137 -5.38 -1.29 7.85
CA PRO A 137 -5.38 -1.78 9.24
C PRO A 137 -4.26 -2.74 9.63
N GLY A 138 -3.65 -3.45 8.68
CA GLY A 138 -2.50 -4.32 8.95
C GLY A 138 -1.18 -3.58 9.18
N ASN A 139 -1.04 -2.37 8.65
CA ASN A 139 0.16 -1.53 8.80
C ASN A 139 -0.06 -0.35 9.77
N LEU A 140 -1.31 -0.09 10.16
CA LEU A 140 -1.67 0.88 11.19
C LEU A 140 -2.41 0.12 12.30
N VAL A 141 -1.64 -0.32 13.28
CA VAL A 141 -2.05 -1.31 14.28
C VAL A 141 -2.48 -0.65 15.58
N ALA A 142 -3.39 -1.28 16.31
CA ALA A 142 -3.74 -0.90 17.67
C ALA A 142 -2.84 -1.63 18.66
N THR A 143 -2.34 -0.90 19.66
CA THR A 143 -1.58 -1.47 20.79
C THR A 143 -2.19 -1.02 22.11
N ALA A 144 -1.79 -1.63 23.23
CA ALA A 144 -2.19 -1.17 24.56
C ALA A 144 -1.80 0.30 24.87
N ARG A 145 -0.88 0.88 24.10
CA ARG A 145 -0.42 2.27 24.23
C ARG A 145 -1.06 3.22 23.20
N GLY A 146 -2.01 2.73 22.41
CA GLY A 146 -2.63 3.46 21.30
C GLY A 146 -2.17 2.99 19.92
N PRO A 147 -2.69 3.60 18.85
CA PRO A 147 -2.43 3.15 17.48
C PRO A 147 -1.02 3.56 17.02
N LEU A 148 -0.41 2.75 16.16
CA LEU A 148 0.96 2.90 15.70
C LEU A 148 1.13 2.51 14.21
N VAL A 149 1.98 3.24 13.50
CA VAL A 149 2.34 2.99 12.09
C VAL A 149 3.52 2.01 11.99
N MET A 150 3.40 1.02 11.11
CA MET A 150 4.42 0.02 10.79
C MET A 150 4.71 0.00 9.28
N ASP A 151 5.67 -0.81 8.85
CA ASP A 151 5.94 -1.09 7.44
C ASP A 151 6.16 0.17 6.58
N LEU A 152 7.31 0.81 6.79
CA LEU A 152 7.62 2.12 6.21
C LEU A 152 8.32 2.01 4.84
N GLU A 153 8.40 0.80 4.25
CA GLU A 153 9.12 0.56 2.99
C GLU A 153 8.52 1.32 1.80
N ARG A 154 7.20 1.57 1.85
CA ARG A 154 6.42 2.23 0.79
C ARG A 154 6.26 3.73 0.97
N PHE A 155 6.82 4.29 2.04
CA PHE A 155 6.65 5.70 2.36
C PHE A 155 7.17 6.57 1.21
N ALA A 156 6.37 7.56 0.83
CA ALA A 156 6.58 8.33 -0.40
C ALA A 156 6.05 9.76 -0.28
N VAL A 157 6.35 10.58 -1.29
CA VAL A 157 5.63 11.84 -1.52
C VAL A 157 4.57 11.60 -2.59
N GLY A 158 3.31 11.88 -2.29
CA GLY A 158 2.23 11.61 -3.24
C GLY A 158 0.89 12.17 -2.81
N PRO A 159 -0.16 11.90 -3.60
CA PRO A 159 -1.53 12.31 -3.30
C PRO A 159 -2.06 11.53 -2.07
N PRO A 160 -2.54 12.22 -1.02
CA PRO A 160 -3.26 11.62 0.12
C PRO A 160 -4.32 10.58 -0.27
N GLU A 161 -4.98 10.78 -1.41
CA GLU A 161 -5.97 9.88 -2.00
C GLU A 161 -5.49 8.43 -2.08
N TRP A 162 -4.19 8.20 -2.30
CA TRP A 162 -3.65 6.85 -2.39
C TRP A 162 -3.69 6.09 -1.07
N ASP A 163 -3.45 6.78 0.05
CA ASP A 163 -3.56 6.19 1.38
C ASP A 163 -5.02 5.96 1.76
N LEU A 164 -5.92 6.93 1.48
CA LEU A 164 -7.36 6.78 1.73
C LEU A 164 -7.97 5.64 0.92
N LEU A 165 -7.52 5.50 -0.33
CA LEU A 165 -7.94 4.43 -1.22
C LEU A 165 -7.66 3.05 -0.61
N SER A 166 -6.54 2.87 0.09
CA SER A 166 -6.15 1.60 0.69
C SER A 166 -7.17 1.07 1.70
N VAL A 167 -7.96 1.96 2.30
CA VAL A 167 -9.13 1.59 3.12
C VAL A 167 -10.41 1.54 2.29
N ALA A 168 -10.66 2.49 1.39
CA ALA A 168 -11.89 2.53 0.58
C ALA A 168 -12.09 1.27 -0.27
N ILE A 169 -11.02 0.68 -0.82
CA ILE A 169 -11.11 -0.56 -1.60
C ILE A 169 -11.51 -1.77 -0.73
N ARG A 170 -11.31 -1.70 0.60
CA ARG A 170 -11.72 -2.80 1.49
C ARG A 170 -13.22 -2.95 1.52
N THR A 171 -13.95 -1.83 1.43
CA THR A 171 -15.41 -1.78 1.34
C THR A 171 -15.87 -1.95 -0.10
N THR A 172 -15.36 -1.13 -1.02
CA THR A 172 -15.88 -1.04 -2.39
C THR A 172 -15.41 -2.18 -3.28
N THR A 173 -14.15 -2.63 -3.19
CA THR A 173 -13.60 -3.69 -4.04
C THR A 173 -13.74 -5.05 -3.40
N THR A 174 -13.35 -5.21 -2.12
CA THR A 174 -13.28 -6.55 -1.49
C THR A 174 -14.47 -6.90 -0.60
N GLY A 175 -15.25 -5.91 -0.16
CA GLY A 175 -16.36 -6.10 0.78
C GLY A 175 -15.95 -6.67 2.14
N VAL A 176 -14.67 -6.55 2.52
CA VAL A 176 -14.13 -7.02 3.81
C VAL A 176 -14.51 -6.06 4.93
N SER A 177 -14.58 -4.77 4.63
CA SER A 177 -15.09 -3.74 5.54
C SER A 177 -16.53 -3.39 5.18
N THR A 178 -17.34 -3.12 6.19
CA THR A 178 -18.73 -2.68 6.03
C THR A 178 -18.82 -1.18 5.71
N GLU A 179 -19.97 -0.74 5.18
CA GLU A 179 -20.22 0.70 4.97
C GLU A 179 -20.23 1.48 6.29
N SER A 180 -20.67 0.87 7.40
CA SER A 180 -20.67 1.52 8.72
C SER A 180 -19.25 1.76 9.23
N GLU A 181 -18.38 0.75 9.15
CA GLU A 181 -16.96 0.92 9.54
C GLU A 181 -16.27 1.96 8.64
N TYR A 182 -16.58 1.97 7.33
CA TYR A 182 -16.02 2.95 6.42
C TYR A 182 -16.54 4.37 6.71
N ALA A 183 -17.80 4.53 7.12
CA ALA A 183 -18.32 5.83 7.55
C ALA A 183 -17.57 6.38 8.78
N GLU A 184 -17.13 5.52 9.71
CA GLU A 184 -16.26 5.92 10.82
C GLU A 184 -14.89 6.42 10.33
N TYR A 185 -14.30 5.74 9.33
CA TYR A 185 -13.06 6.19 8.68
C TYR A 185 -13.21 7.60 8.11
N VAL A 186 -14.26 7.81 7.30
CA VAL A 186 -14.56 9.09 6.65
C VAL A 186 -14.77 10.18 7.69
N THR A 187 -15.50 9.89 8.77
CA THR A 187 -15.76 10.84 9.85
C THR A 187 -14.47 11.26 10.57
N ALA A 188 -13.60 10.30 10.89
CA ALA A 188 -12.34 10.57 11.58
C ALA A 188 -11.32 11.31 10.69
N TYR A 189 -11.21 10.93 9.41
CA TYR A 189 -10.33 11.60 8.46
C TYR A 189 -10.86 12.99 8.07
N GLY A 190 -12.17 13.10 7.86
CA GLY A 190 -12.87 14.32 7.47
C GLY A 190 -13.14 14.48 5.97
N TRP A 191 -12.93 13.42 5.17
CA TRP A 191 -13.19 13.42 3.73
C TRP A 191 -13.41 12.00 3.20
N ASP A 192 -14.35 11.83 2.27
CA ASP A 192 -14.56 10.57 1.56
C ASP A 192 -13.87 10.61 0.19
N VAL A 193 -12.81 9.82 0.02
CA VAL A 193 -12.09 9.72 -1.25
C VAL A 193 -12.97 9.19 -2.38
N ARG A 194 -14.08 8.48 -2.07
CA ARG A 194 -15.03 7.97 -3.08
C ARG A 194 -15.82 9.08 -3.77
N GLU A 195 -15.91 10.25 -3.15
CA GLU A 195 -16.60 11.41 -3.74
C GLU A 195 -15.70 12.17 -4.75
N TRP A 196 -14.41 11.85 -4.79
CA TRP A 196 -13.50 12.45 -5.76
C TRP A 196 -13.68 11.84 -7.15
N GLU A 197 -13.78 12.68 -8.19
CA GLU A 197 -13.97 12.25 -9.59
C GLU A 197 -12.86 11.28 -10.07
N GLY A 198 -11.64 11.42 -9.54
CA GLY A 198 -10.52 10.54 -9.86
C GLY A 198 -10.54 9.16 -9.19
N TYR A 199 -11.50 8.90 -8.27
CA TYR A 199 -11.54 7.70 -7.44
C TYR A 199 -11.47 6.39 -8.23
N GLU A 200 -12.35 6.24 -9.22
CA GLU A 200 -12.44 4.99 -10.00
C GLU A 200 -11.13 4.69 -10.75
N THR A 201 -10.44 5.72 -11.23
CA THR A 201 -9.16 5.57 -11.93
C THR A 201 -8.05 5.10 -10.97
N ILE A 202 -7.94 5.71 -9.79
CA ILE A 202 -6.94 5.27 -8.80
C ILE A 202 -7.28 3.91 -8.20
N ALA A 203 -8.57 3.59 -8.02
CA ALA A 203 -9.03 2.28 -7.57
C ALA A 203 -8.60 1.17 -8.54
N ARG A 204 -8.79 1.37 -9.85
CA ARG A 204 -8.31 0.42 -10.88
C ARG A 204 -6.79 0.23 -10.84
N ALA A 205 -6.01 1.28 -10.58
CA ALA A 205 -4.57 1.17 -10.40
C ALA A 205 -4.20 0.30 -9.18
N ARG A 206 -4.91 0.48 -8.06
CA ARG A 206 -4.71 -0.33 -6.85
C ARG A 206 -5.14 -1.79 -7.05
N GLU A 207 -6.27 -2.02 -7.71
CA GLU A 207 -6.76 -3.35 -8.07
C GLU A 207 -5.78 -4.09 -8.97
N LEU A 208 -5.24 -3.42 -9.99
CA LEU A 208 -4.21 -3.98 -10.87
C LEU A 208 -2.97 -4.41 -10.07
N ARG A 209 -2.53 -3.61 -9.08
CA ARG A 209 -1.43 -4.04 -8.18
C ARG A 209 -1.79 -5.30 -7.41
N MET A 210 -3.01 -5.38 -6.88
CA MET A 210 -3.46 -6.54 -6.09
C MET A 210 -3.61 -7.82 -6.93
N VAL A 211 -4.10 -7.69 -8.17
CA VAL A 211 -4.23 -8.79 -9.14
C VAL A 211 -2.86 -9.28 -9.58
N THR A 212 -1.97 -8.37 -9.97
CA THR A 212 -0.63 -8.74 -10.43
C THR A 212 0.26 -9.27 -9.31
N TYR A 213 0.08 -8.79 -8.07
CA TYR A 213 0.71 -9.38 -6.89
C TYR A 213 0.27 -10.84 -6.69
N ALA A 214 -1.03 -11.12 -6.75
CA ALA A 214 -1.56 -12.48 -6.65
C ALA A 214 -1.02 -13.40 -7.75
N ALA A 215 -0.98 -12.90 -8.98
CA ALA A 215 -0.47 -13.64 -10.13
C ALA A 215 1.03 -13.98 -10.01
N GLN A 216 1.85 -13.04 -9.52
CA GLN A 216 3.25 -13.31 -9.21
C GLN A 216 3.41 -14.32 -8.06
N HIS A 217 2.57 -14.23 -7.03
CA HIS A 217 2.63 -15.16 -5.90
C HIS A 217 2.27 -16.58 -6.35
N ALA A 218 1.21 -16.74 -7.14
CA ALA A 218 0.79 -18.02 -7.71
C ALA A 218 1.87 -18.68 -8.58
N ALA A 219 2.73 -17.90 -9.23
CA ALA A 219 3.85 -18.44 -9.99
C ALA A 219 4.95 -19.09 -9.12
N ARG A 220 5.03 -18.73 -7.83
CA ARG A 220 5.94 -19.34 -6.85
C ARG A 220 5.28 -20.44 -6.05
N ASP A 221 3.99 -20.29 -5.78
CA ASP A 221 3.15 -21.25 -5.08
C ASP A 221 1.84 -21.50 -5.86
N PRO A 222 1.79 -22.58 -6.67
CA PRO A 222 0.63 -22.89 -7.50
C PRO A 222 -0.67 -23.13 -6.71
N ALA A 223 -0.64 -23.30 -5.39
CA ALA A 223 -1.85 -23.39 -4.57
C ALA A 223 -2.72 -22.12 -4.68
N TRP A 224 -2.13 -20.98 -5.05
CA TRP A 224 -2.83 -19.70 -5.25
C TRP A 224 -3.27 -19.45 -6.69
N ALA A 225 -3.12 -20.41 -7.61
CA ALA A 225 -3.46 -20.22 -9.02
C ALA A 225 -4.96 -19.92 -9.23
N GLU A 226 -5.85 -20.61 -8.50
CA GLU A 226 -7.30 -20.38 -8.60
C GLU A 226 -7.69 -18.98 -8.11
N GLU A 227 -7.14 -18.54 -6.99
CA GLU A 227 -7.36 -17.18 -6.47
C GLU A 227 -6.80 -16.13 -7.43
N ALA A 228 -5.60 -16.32 -7.98
CA ALA A 228 -5.02 -15.41 -8.97
C ALA A 228 -5.91 -15.30 -10.22
N GLN A 229 -6.40 -16.43 -10.76
CA GLN A 229 -7.32 -16.45 -11.89
C GLN A 229 -8.66 -15.76 -11.53
N HIS A 230 -9.18 -16.02 -10.33
CA HIS A 230 -10.42 -15.40 -9.86
C HIS A 230 -10.31 -13.87 -9.86
N ARG A 231 -9.21 -13.31 -9.36
CA ARG A 231 -8.98 -11.86 -9.35
C ARG A 231 -8.89 -11.27 -10.75
N VAL A 232 -8.25 -11.96 -11.70
CA VAL A 232 -8.23 -11.55 -13.11
C VAL A 232 -9.64 -11.56 -13.68
N ASP A 233 -10.40 -12.63 -13.45
CA ASP A 233 -11.79 -12.73 -13.92
C ASP A 233 -12.68 -11.60 -13.36
N CYS A 234 -12.47 -11.20 -12.10
CA CYS A 234 -13.14 -10.06 -11.47
C CYS A 234 -12.89 -8.75 -12.21
N VAL A 235 -11.63 -8.34 -12.38
CA VAL A 235 -11.29 -7.07 -13.04
C VAL A 235 -11.60 -7.09 -14.55
N ARG A 236 -11.75 -8.28 -15.15
CA ARG A 236 -12.24 -8.47 -16.53
C ARG A 236 -13.77 -8.38 -16.66
N GLY A 237 -14.50 -8.26 -15.54
CA GLY A 237 -15.96 -8.26 -15.53
C GLY A 237 -16.62 -9.64 -15.69
N ARG A 238 -15.84 -10.73 -15.67
CA ARG A 238 -16.37 -12.11 -15.78
C ARG A 238 -17.05 -12.60 -14.49
N ARG A 239 -16.91 -11.84 -13.38
CA ARG A 239 -17.51 -12.16 -12.07
C ARG A 239 -18.53 -11.12 -11.59
N GLY A 240 -19.08 -10.32 -12.51
CA GLY A 240 -20.03 -9.26 -12.17
C GLY A 240 -19.38 -8.05 -11.51
N PRO A 241 -20.19 -7.08 -11.04
CA PRO A 241 -19.68 -5.86 -10.41
C PRO A 241 -19.06 -6.16 -9.04
N ARG A 242 -18.27 -5.20 -8.54
CA ARG A 242 -17.78 -5.17 -7.16
C ARG A 242 -18.95 -5.17 -6.14
N PRO A 243 -18.72 -5.58 -4.88
CA PRO A 243 -17.47 -6.10 -4.31
C PRO A 243 -17.23 -7.59 -4.63
N TRP A 244 -15.97 -7.97 -4.74
CA TRP A 244 -15.50 -9.33 -4.95
C TRP A 244 -14.79 -9.86 -3.71
N ARG A 245 -15.08 -11.10 -3.30
CA ARG A 245 -14.43 -11.70 -2.13
C ARG A 245 -13.08 -12.31 -2.53
N TRP A 246 -12.00 -11.59 -2.25
CA TRP A 246 -10.65 -12.06 -2.49
C TRP A 246 -10.01 -12.59 -1.21
N THR A 247 -9.33 -13.73 -1.31
CA THR A 247 -8.62 -14.35 -0.19
C THR A 247 -7.30 -13.65 0.05
N GLY A 248 -6.94 -13.31 1.29
CA GLY A 248 -5.66 -12.68 1.61
C GLY A 248 -4.48 -13.55 1.19
N ILE A 249 -3.56 -12.99 0.40
CA ILE A 249 -2.31 -13.65 -0.01
C ILE A 249 -1.22 -13.03 0.86
N MET A 250 -0.66 -13.82 1.78
CA MET A 250 0.47 -13.42 2.63
C MET A 250 1.79 -13.63 1.90
#